data_AF-A0A2E8JQH6-F1
#
_entry.id   AF-A0A2E8JQH6-F1
#
_cell.length_a   1.000
_cell.length_b   1.000
_cell.length_c   1.000
_cell.angle_alpha   90.00
_cell.angle_beta   90.00
_cell.angle_gamma   90.00
#
_symmetry.space_group_name_H-M   'P 1'
#
loop_
_entity.id
_entity.type
_entity.pdbx_description
1 polymer ?
#
loop_
_entity_poly.entity_id
_entity_poly.type
_entity_poly.pdbx_seq_one_letter_code
_entity_poly.pdbx_strand_id
1 'polypeptide(L)'
;MHTIIGNPLCAFAFPMKNLADIDKTEQRGRLTWLRNQYEHQIPNDSKYRCTWDTVVELDPTSSKKYLDWILRQVVAKKLMVEDHYKVPAALNEFIRCASMIKDAGLSTDLNAYESIPALATVLSPFKALLSPAEVSKKEREEIDSETAVLIDSPELLVVSPKTERASCFWGRGTQWCTAATESNNAFKQYTDGNGDGLFIIIDRLNGNKKYQIDKKGQFCDEFDNPLDTSPKAYEICKAASGVNHELDVAIACFNPKWIRKLGLEKDVWLDAVEYKPEALKYIPSVDHNFLLSAVEKNGEALKYIDNQTKEICLAAIKQNGWAIRHVENPSHEICLEAVKNIGRALVYLKDKTPEICLAAVRCQGMALKYVDEKTPEICMAAVQNDGFALQFVPEQTSDLCLAAVSQNGNAISLVKEQTQELCLAAVKQTGIALFHVKNKTPEICSAAAKQNPVAPKFFPDPTIHRERTSSVSPSL
;
A
#
# COMPACT_ATOMS: atom_id res chain seq x y z
N MET A 1 52.50 24.87 -78.50
CA MET A 1 52.65 26.24 -77.98
C MET A 1 52.42 26.21 -76.47
N HIS A 2 53.49 26.54 -75.74
CA HIS A 2 53.63 27.02 -74.36
C HIS A 2 52.98 26.35 -73.12
N THR A 3 53.88 25.76 -72.32
CA THR A 3 54.05 25.65 -70.86
C THR A 3 53.75 27.00 -70.12
N ILE A 4 53.26 27.12 -68.86
CA ILE A 4 53.92 26.93 -67.53
C ILE A 4 52.89 27.12 -66.36
N ILE A 5 52.92 26.18 -65.39
CA ILE A 5 52.87 26.24 -63.89
C ILE A 5 52.21 27.43 -63.15
N GLY A 6 51.40 27.12 -62.11
CA GLY A 6 51.31 27.94 -60.88
C GLY A 6 50.06 27.77 -60.00
N ASN A 7 50.17 27.06 -58.86
CA ASN A 7 49.33 27.24 -57.64
C ASN A 7 50.25 27.93 -56.59
N PRO A 8 49.82 28.66 -55.51
CA PRO A 8 48.72 28.29 -54.59
C PRO A 8 47.98 29.41 -53.79
N LEU A 9 47.01 28.98 -52.95
CA LEU A 9 46.41 29.61 -51.73
C LEU A 9 45.51 30.87 -51.84
N CYS A 10 44.21 30.74 -51.50
CA CYS A 10 43.69 31.12 -50.16
C CYS A 10 42.21 30.72 -49.98
N ALA A 11 41.90 30.25 -48.79
CA ALA A 11 40.63 29.70 -48.35
C ALA A 11 39.55 30.76 -48.11
N PHE A 12 38.28 30.42 -48.40
CA PHE A 12 37.15 30.72 -47.51
C PHE A 12 36.03 29.72 -47.84
N ALA A 13 36.03 28.60 -47.11
CA ALA A 13 34.87 27.73 -47.00
C ALA A 13 33.83 28.44 -46.12
N PHE A 14 32.64 28.72 -46.65
CA PHE A 14 31.47 28.95 -45.81
C PHE A 14 30.98 27.59 -45.30
N PRO A 15 30.95 27.35 -43.97
CA PRO A 15 30.47 26.08 -43.46
C PRO A 15 28.94 26.03 -43.53
N MET A 16 28.42 24.91 -44.05
CA MET A 16 27.03 24.52 -43.89
C MET A 16 26.67 24.55 -42.40
N LYS A 17 25.73 25.42 -42.01
CA LYS A 17 25.20 25.45 -40.65
C LYS A 17 24.44 24.15 -40.36
N ASN A 18 24.65 23.63 -39.17
CA ASN A 18 24.05 22.41 -38.64
C ASN A 18 22.51 22.58 -38.56
N LEU A 19 21.73 21.63 -39.09
CA LEU A 19 20.25 21.69 -39.08
C LEU A 19 19.66 21.81 -37.66
N ALA A 20 20.34 21.26 -36.66
CA ALA A 20 19.95 21.36 -35.25
C ALA A 20 20.15 22.76 -34.64
N ASP A 21 21.10 23.55 -35.16
CA ASP A 21 21.34 24.93 -34.73
C ASP A 21 20.38 25.90 -35.43
N ILE A 22 19.91 25.55 -36.64
CA ILE A 22 18.88 26.30 -37.37
C ILE A 22 17.55 26.22 -36.62
N ASP A 23 17.14 25.03 -36.16
CA ASP A 23 15.88 24.81 -35.43
C ASP A 23 15.83 25.60 -34.10
N LYS A 24 16.91 25.59 -33.32
CA LYS A 24 17.00 26.38 -32.07
C LYS A 24 17.06 27.89 -32.31
N THR A 25 17.71 28.33 -33.38
CA THR A 25 17.82 29.76 -33.74
C THR A 25 16.49 30.29 -34.27
N GLU A 26 15.80 29.50 -35.09
CA GLU A 26 14.49 29.80 -35.65
C GLU A 26 13.40 29.79 -34.56
N GLN A 27 13.43 28.80 -33.66
CA GLN A 27 12.57 28.78 -32.48
C GLN A 27 12.78 30.00 -31.58
N ARG A 28 14.04 30.39 -31.32
CA ARG A 28 14.37 31.58 -30.54
C ARG A 28 13.90 32.87 -31.24
N GLY A 29 14.01 32.93 -32.57
CA GLY A 29 13.47 34.00 -33.40
C GLY A 29 11.95 34.11 -33.30
N ARG A 30 11.23 32.99 -33.41
CA ARG A 30 9.76 32.92 -33.27
C ARG A 30 9.30 33.32 -31.88
N LEU A 31 9.96 32.86 -30.82
CA LEU A 31 9.63 33.24 -29.44
C LEU A 31 9.85 34.74 -29.21
N THR A 32 10.94 35.30 -29.75
CA THR A 32 11.23 36.74 -29.68
C THR A 32 10.17 37.55 -30.45
N TRP A 33 9.75 37.07 -31.61
CA TRP A 33 8.68 37.69 -32.39
C TRP A 33 7.34 37.67 -31.63
N LEU A 34 6.93 36.50 -31.12
CA LEU A 34 5.70 36.36 -30.32
C LEU A 34 5.73 37.25 -29.08
N ARG A 35 6.89 37.35 -28.41
CA ARG A 35 7.08 38.22 -27.24
C ARG A 35 6.84 39.68 -27.58
N ASN A 36 7.48 40.18 -28.63
CA ASN A 36 7.30 41.56 -29.08
C ASN A 36 5.85 41.87 -29.48
N GLN A 37 5.13 40.89 -30.05
CA GLN A 37 3.74 41.05 -30.47
C GLN A 37 2.76 41.05 -29.28
N TYR A 38 2.92 40.13 -28.33
CA TYR A 38 1.88 39.83 -27.34
C TYR A 38 2.19 40.28 -25.91
N GLU A 39 3.46 40.42 -25.50
CA GLU A 39 3.82 40.64 -24.08
C GLU A 39 3.16 41.88 -23.47
N HIS A 40 3.11 42.98 -24.22
CA HIS A 40 2.47 44.23 -23.78
C HIS A 40 0.93 44.19 -23.74
N GLN A 41 0.33 43.14 -24.31
CA GLN A 41 -1.13 42.91 -24.35
C GLN A 41 -1.58 41.88 -23.31
N ILE A 42 -0.65 41.20 -22.63
CA ILE A 42 -0.99 40.22 -21.58
C ILE A 42 -1.71 40.95 -20.44
N PRO A 43 -2.92 40.51 -20.04
CA PRO A 43 -3.67 41.16 -18.99
C PRO A 43 -2.90 41.18 -17.66
N ASN A 44 -2.85 42.36 -17.02
CA ASN A 44 -2.30 42.52 -15.67
C ASN A 44 -3.40 42.83 -14.63
N ASP A 45 -4.67 42.74 -15.04
CA ASP A 45 -5.85 43.04 -14.22
C ASP A 45 -6.58 41.79 -13.72
N SER A 46 -7.01 41.83 -12.46
CA SER A 46 -8.01 40.92 -11.88
C SER A 46 -7.73 39.41 -12.13
N LYS A 47 -8.78 38.62 -12.39
CA LYS A 47 -8.77 37.16 -12.63
C LYS A 47 -8.02 36.67 -13.90
N TYR A 48 -7.46 37.60 -14.68
CA TYR A 48 -6.70 37.30 -15.91
C TYR A 48 -5.20 37.62 -15.77
N ARG A 49 -4.76 38.08 -14.59
CA ARG A 49 -3.37 38.49 -14.34
C ARG A 49 -2.39 37.32 -14.52
N CYS A 50 -1.56 37.37 -15.54
CA CYS A 50 -0.49 36.40 -15.77
C CYS A 50 0.76 37.06 -16.36
N THR A 51 1.87 36.31 -16.40
CA THR A 51 3.14 36.77 -16.98
C THR A 51 3.42 36.05 -18.30
N TRP A 52 4.27 36.63 -19.14
CA TRP A 52 4.79 35.98 -20.34
C TRP A 52 5.32 34.58 -20.04
N ASP A 53 6.15 34.43 -19.02
CA ASP A 53 6.79 33.15 -18.66
C ASP A 53 5.75 32.10 -18.26
N THR A 54 4.74 32.50 -17.47
CA THR A 54 3.63 31.61 -17.10
C THR A 54 2.85 31.12 -18.32
N VAL A 55 2.62 31.96 -19.32
CA VAL A 55 1.89 31.57 -20.54
C VAL A 55 2.73 30.67 -21.44
N VAL A 56 4.05 30.89 -21.52
CA VAL A 56 4.99 30.03 -22.24
C VAL A 56 5.02 28.61 -21.66
N GLU A 57 4.89 28.48 -20.35
CA GLU A 57 4.85 27.18 -19.66
C GLU A 57 3.59 26.37 -19.96
N LEU A 58 2.48 27.01 -20.35
CA LEU A 58 1.22 26.32 -20.66
C LEU A 58 1.29 25.48 -21.94
N ASP A 59 2.23 25.75 -22.85
CA ASP A 59 2.44 24.93 -24.04
C ASP A 59 3.33 23.73 -23.67
N PRO A 60 2.80 22.49 -23.67
CA PRO A 60 3.57 21.31 -23.28
C PRO A 60 4.59 20.88 -24.35
N THR A 61 4.57 21.46 -25.55
CA THR A 61 5.51 21.10 -26.61
C THR A 61 6.88 21.76 -26.42
N SER A 62 7.94 20.99 -26.68
CA SER A 62 9.32 21.51 -26.64
C SER A 62 9.56 22.63 -27.65
N SER A 63 8.86 22.61 -28.80
CA SER A 63 8.91 23.63 -29.85
C SER A 63 8.01 24.84 -29.59
N LYS A 64 7.19 24.81 -28.53
CA LYS A 64 6.18 25.84 -28.23
C LYS A 64 5.24 26.12 -29.40
N LYS A 65 4.86 25.05 -30.11
CA LYS A 65 4.09 25.10 -31.36
C LYS A 65 2.74 25.80 -31.19
N TYR A 66 2.08 25.58 -30.06
CA TYR A 66 0.72 26.07 -29.78
C TYR A 66 0.69 27.40 -29.03
N LEU A 67 1.85 27.95 -28.65
CA LEU A 67 1.96 29.19 -27.89
C LEU A 67 1.22 30.38 -28.51
N ASP A 68 1.23 30.53 -29.83
CA ASP A 68 0.48 31.59 -30.53
C ASP A 68 -1.03 31.49 -30.26
N TRP A 69 -1.58 30.27 -30.30
CA TRP A 69 -2.99 30.02 -30.01
C TRP A 69 -3.30 30.32 -28.53
N ILE A 70 -2.45 29.89 -27.60
CA ILE A 70 -2.61 30.16 -26.16
C ILE A 70 -2.58 31.67 -25.90
N LEU A 71 -1.61 32.40 -26.48
CA LEU A 71 -1.48 33.85 -26.34
C LEU A 71 -2.73 34.59 -26.84
N ARG A 72 -3.33 34.15 -27.96
CA ARG A 72 -4.60 34.71 -28.46
C ARG A 72 -5.75 34.50 -27.46
N GLN A 73 -5.82 33.34 -26.80
CA GLN A 73 -6.85 33.09 -25.77
C GLN A 73 -6.66 33.99 -24.54
N VAL A 74 -5.40 34.18 -24.11
CA VAL A 74 -5.05 35.03 -22.96
C VAL A 74 -5.34 36.50 -23.24
N VAL A 75 -4.87 37.03 -24.38
CA VAL A 75 -5.09 38.44 -24.77
C VAL A 75 -6.57 38.74 -25.01
N ALA A 76 -7.34 37.78 -25.54
CA ALA A 76 -8.78 37.91 -25.70
C ALA A 76 -9.58 37.73 -24.40
N LYS A 77 -8.91 37.54 -23.24
CA LYS A 77 -9.53 37.26 -21.93
C LYS A 77 -10.49 36.06 -21.95
N LYS A 78 -10.22 35.07 -22.79
CA LYS A 78 -10.98 33.80 -22.90
C LYS A 78 -10.45 32.70 -21.98
N LEU A 79 -9.28 32.89 -21.39
CA LEU A 79 -8.64 31.94 -20.47
C LEU A 79 -8.38 32.64 -19.13
N MET A 80 -9.05 32.20 -18.07
CA MET A 80 -8.81 32.70 -16.70
C MET A 80 -7.58 32.01 -16.11
N VAL A 81 -6.90 32.69 -15.18
CA VAL A 81 -5.69 32.13 -14.54
C VAL A 81 -5.99 30.84 -13.80
N GLU A 82 -7.17 30.71 -13.19
CA GLU A 82 -7.58 29.47 -12.52
C GLU A 82 -7.72 28.30 -13.49
N ASP A 83 -7.92 28.54 -14.79
CA ASP A 83 -8.08 27.51 -15.81
C ASP A 83 -6.77 27.15 -16.54
N HIS A 84 -5.66 27.81 -16.19
CA HIS A 84 -4.35 27.56 -16.83
C HIS A 84 -3.91 26.10 -16.74
N TYR A 85 -4.20 25.42 -15.62
CA TYR A 85 -3.84 24.01 -15.43
C TYR A 85 -4.54 23.07 -16.44
N LYS A 86 -5.66 23.50 -17.05
CA LYS A 86 -6.41 22.71 -18.04
C LYS A 86 -5.74 22.73 -19.42
N VAL A 87 -4.91 23.73 -19.69
CA VAL A 87 -4.32 23.96 -21.02
C VAL A 87 -3.32 22.86 -21.40
N PRO A 88 -2.30 22.52 -20.58
CA PRO A 88 -1.39 21.43 -20.92
C PRO A 88 -2.10 20.09 -21.10
N ALA A 89 -3.07 19.78 -20.22
CA ALA A 89 -3.85 18.55 -20.30
C ALA A 89 -4.67 18.46 -21.60
N ALA A 90 -5.37 19.53 -21.98
CA ALA A 90 -6.16 19.57 -23.21
C ALA A 90 -5.28 19.49 -24.48
N LEU A 91 -4.11 20.13 -24.47
CA LEU A 91 -3.19 20.10 -25.61
C LEU A 91 -2.48 18.76 -25.76
N ASN A 92 -2.04 18.14 -24.67
CA ASN A 92 -1.49 16.78 -24.70
C ASN A 92 -2.53 15.80 -25.23
N GLU A 93 -3.79 15.95 -24.81
CA GLU A 93 -4.90 15.13 -25.28
C GLU A 93 -5.22 15.34 -26.77
N PHE A 94 -5.17 16.59 -27.24
CA PHE A 94 -5.33 16.92 -28.65
C PHE A 94 -4.23 16.34 -29.53
N ILE A 95 -2.96 16.40 -29.07
CA ILE A 95 -1.82 15.78 -29.74
C ILE A 95 -2.02 14.26 -29.79
N ARG A 96 -2.44 13.67 -28.66
CA ARG A 96 -2.67 12.23 -28.52
C ARG A 96 -3.76 11.71 -29.46
N CYS A 97 -4.88 12.43 -29.58
CA CYS A 97 -6.01 12.04 -30.41
C CYS A 97 -5.92 12.51 -31.87
N ALA A 98 -4.83 13.15 -32.30
CA ALA A 98 -4.74 13.82 -33.60
C ALA A 98 -5.05 12.90 -34.79
N SER A 99 -4.66 11.62 -34.75
CA SER A 99 -5.01 10.66 -35.80
C SER A 99 -6.50 10.34 -35.81
N MET A 100 -7.09 10.07 -34.65
CA MET A 100 -8.52 9.75 -34.52
C MET A 100 -9.41 10.91 -34.92
N ILE A 101 -9.00 12.14 -34.58
CA ILE A 101 -9.66 13.39 -34.99
C ILE A 101 -9.66 13.49 -36.52
N LYS A 102 -8.51 13.22 -37.15
CA LYS A 102 -8.37 13.22 -38.61
C LYS A 102 -9.26 12.17 -39.27
N ASP A 103 -9.29 10.96 -38.73
CA ASP A 103 -10.09 9.85 -39.26
C ASP A 103 -11.60 10.09 -39.07
N ALA A 104 -11.99 10.84 -38.05
CA ALA A 104 -13.35 11.34 -37.83
C ALA A 104 -13.72 12.55 -38.72
N GLY A 105 -12.83 12.97 -39.63
CA GLY A 105 -13.05 14.12 -40.52
C GLY A 105 -12.97 15.49 -39.83
N LEU A 106 -12.44 15.54 -38.61
CA LEU A 106 -12.27 16.76 -37.83
C LEU A 106 -10.87 17.36 -38.06
N SER A 107 -10.73 18.66 -37.80
CA SER A 107 -9.47 19.38 -38.05
C SER A 107 -8.40 19.03 -36.99
N THR A 108 -7.19 18.68 -37.44
CA THR A 108 -6.01 18.57 -36.58
C THR A 108 -5.27 19.90 -36.40
N ASP A 109 -5.76 20.98 -37.01
CA ASP A 109 -5.28 22.33 -36.76
C ASP A 109 -5.96 22.87 -35.50
N LEU A 110 -5.17 23.19 -34.47
CA LEU A 110 -5.66 23.75 -33.22
C LEU A 110 -6.43 25.06 -33.44
N ASN A 111 -6.09 25.82 -34.49
CA ASN A 111 -6.78 27.07 -34.83
C ASN A 111 -8.25 26.88 -35.24
N ALA A 112 -8.68 25.66 -35.53
CA ALA A 112 -10.09 25.35 -35.77
C ALA A 112 -10.95 25.39 -34.49
N TYR A 113 -10.32 25.43 -33.30
CA TYR A 113 -11.01 25.40 -32.02
C TYR A 113 -10.86 26.75 -31.32
N GLU A 114 -11.98 27.42 -31.06
CA GLU A 114 -11.99 28.81 -30.60
C GLU A 114 -11.59 28.99 -29.12
N SER A 115 -11.65 27.92 -28.31
CA SER A 115 -11.39 27.95 -26.87
C SER A 115 -11.06 26.56 -26.30
N ILE A 116 -10.52 26.51 -25.08
CA ILE A 116 -10.25 25.26 -24.35
C ILE A 116 -11.53 24.42 -24.14
N PRO A 117 -12.69 24.99 -23.73
CA PRO A 117 -13.93 24.22 -23.64
C PRO A 117 -14.42 23.65 -24.98
N ALA A 118 -14.28 24.40 -26.08
CA ALA A 118 -14.63 23.91 -27.42
C ALA A 118 -13.74 22.72 -27.81
N LEU A 119 -12.44 22.83 -27.56
CA LEU A 119 -11.49 21.73 -27.76
C LEU A 119 -11.85 20.51 -26.88
N ALA A 120 -12.13 20.73 -25.59
CA ALA A 120 -12.47 19.65 -24.66
C ALA A 120 -13.76 18.90 -25.05
N THR A 121 -14.75 19.62 -25.61
CA THR A 121 -16.00 19.02 -26.11
C THR A 121 -15.73 18.06 -27.26
N VAL A 122 -14.87 18.47 -28.19
CA VAL A 122 -14.48 17.65 -29.35
C VAL A 122 -13.64 16.44 -28.95
N LEU A 123 -12.82 16.57 -27.90
CA LEU A 123 -11.98 15.48 -27.40
C LEU A 123 -12.74 14.46 -26.53
N SER A 124 -13.89 14.83 -25.97
CA SER A 124 -14.66 13.99 -25.04
C SER A 124 -14.97 12.57 -25.57
N PRO A 125 -15.42 12.38 -26.84
CA PRO A 125 -15.68 11.04 -27.37
C PRO A 125 -14.41 10.19 -27.53
N PHE A 126 -13.26 10.82 -27.82
CA PHE A 126 -11.99 10.13 -28.03
C PHE A 126 -11.33 9.70 -26.72
N LYS A 127 -11.56 10.41 -25.62
CA LYS A 127 -11.08 10.03 -24.28
C LYS A 127 -11.52 8.62 -23.86
N ALA A 128 -12.71 8.20 -24.27
CA ALA A 128 -13.28 6.89 -23.93
C ALA A 128 -12.86 5.76 -24.90
N LEU A 129 -12.34 6.10 -26.09
CA LEU A 129 -12.10 5.13 -27.18
C LEU A 129 -10.75 4.41 -27.09
N LEU A 130 -9.85 4.84 -26.21
CA LEU A 130 -8.53 4.23 -26.08
C LEU A 130 -8.54 3.07 -25.09
N SER A 131 -9.08 1.97 -25.62
CA SER A 131 -8.56 0.64 -25.33
C SER A 131 -7.05 0.56 -25.71
N PRO A 132 -6.26 -0.38 -25.16
CA PRO A 132 -4.78 -0.45 -25.25
C PRO A 132 -4.14 -0.59 -26.65
N ALA A 133 -4.82 -0.22 -27.74
CA ALA A 133 -4.39 -0.42 -29.12
C ALA A 133 -3.51 0.71 -29.69
N GLU A 134 -3.55 1.94 -29.16
CA GLU A 134 -2.72 3.06 -29.68
C GLU A 134 -1.50 3.35 -28.79
N VAL A 135 -0.84 2.29 -28.36
CA VAL A 135 0.44 2.35 -27.67
C VAL A 135 1.51 2.09 -28.72
N SER A 136 2.59 2.89 -28.75
CA SER A 136 3.65 2.66 -29.73
C SER A 136 4.09 1.20 -29.68
N LYS A 137 4.31 0.55 -30.83
CA LYS A 137 4.69 -0.88 -30.88
C LYS A 137 5.79 -1.22 -29.86
N LYS A 138 6.75 -0.30 -29.72
CA LYS A 138 7.84 -0.37 -28.75
C LYS A 138 7.38 -0.32 -27.28
N GLU A 139 6.52 0.62 -26.92
CA GLU A 139 5.97 0.69 -25.55
C GLU A 139 5.13 -0.55 -25.22
N ARG A 140 4.41 -1.10 -26.21
CA ARG A 140 3.67 -2.36 -26.02
C ARG A 140 4.60 -3.55 -25.82
N GLU A 141 5.64 -3.68 -26.64
CA GLU A 141 6.68 -4.72 -26.48
C GLU A 141 7.36 -4.65 -25.09
N GLU A 142 7.67 -3.44 -24.61
CA GLU A 142 8.27 -3.23 -23.29
C GLU A 142 7.30 -3.61 -22.17
N ILE A 143 6.02 -3.26 -22.27
CA ILE A 143 5.01 -3.60 -21.26
C ILE A 143 4.68 -5.09 -21.27
N ASP A 144 4.60 -5.72 -22.44
CA ASP A 144 4.35 -7.15 -22.57
C ASP A 144 5.48 -7.96 -21.92
N SER A 145 6.72 -7.45 -21.91
CA SER A 145 7.84 -8.08 -21.18
C SER A 145 7.69 -8.03 -19.64
N GLU A 146 6.88 -7.10 -19.14
CA GLU A 146 6.56 -6.90 -17.72
C GLU A 146 5.15 -7.41 -17.36
N THR A 147 4.51 -8.16 -18.26
CA THR A 147 3.13 -8.63 -18.10
C THR A 147 3.05 -10.11 -18.43
N ALA A 148 2.49 -10.91 -17.52
CA ALA A 148 2.05 -12.25 -17.88
C ALA A 148 0.68 -12.15 -18.58
N VAL A 149 0.65 -12.33 -19.90
CA VAL A 149 -0.60 -12.40 -20.67
C VAL A 149 -1.16 -13.82 -20.56
N LEU A 150 -2.34 -13.95 -19.95
CA LEU A 150 -2.96 -15.24 -19.66
C LEU A 150 -3.99 -15.63 -20.73
N ILE A 151 -4.77 -14.65 -21.20
CA ILE A 151 -5.72 -14.80 -22.31
C ILE A 151 -5.56 -13.57 -23.19
N ASP A 152 -5.43 -13.76 -24.50
CA ASP A 152 -5.56 -12.69 -25.50
C ASP A 152 -6.42 -13.20 -26.66
N SER A 153 -7.73 -12.94 -26.56
CA SER A 153 -8.73 -13.36 -27.53
C SER A 153 -9.56 -12.15 -27.99
N PRO A 154 -10.27 -12.22 -29.12
CA PRO A 154 -11.20 -11.16 -29.53
C PRO A 154 -12.24 -10.80 -28.46
N GLU A 155 -12.61 -11.76 -27.61
CA GLU A 155 -13.66 -11.63 -26.61
C GLU A 155 -13.16 -11.15 -25.25
N LEU A 156 -11.99 -11.63 -24.83
CA LEU A 156 -11.46 -11.46 -23.49
C LEU A 156 -9.95 -11.30 -23.51
N LEU A 157 -9.45 -10.35 -22.73
CA LEU A 157 -8.04 -10.22 -22.40
C LEU A 157 -7.86 -10.34 -20.90
N VAL A 158 -6.96 -11.21 -20.47
CA VAL A 158 -6.59 -11.38 -19.06
C VAL A 158 -5.09 -11.27 -18.93
N VAL A 159 -4.65 -10.37 -18.05
CA VAL A 159 -3.24 -10.11 -17.82
C VAL A 159 -2.92 -10.05 -16.33
N SER A 160 -1.71 -10.46 -15.96
CA SER A 160 -1.14 -10.26 -14.63
C SER A 160 0.08 -9.33 -14.75
N PRO A 161 -0.06 -8.03 -14.42
CA PRO A 161 1.07 -7.10 -14.46
C PRO A 161 2.10 -7.43 -13.38
N LYS A 162 3.38 -7.49 -13.76
CA LYS A 162 4.50 -7.78 -12.83
C LYS A 162 5.17 -6.54 -12.25
N THR A 163 4.83 -5.37 -12.80
CA THR A 163 5.37 -4.09 -12.36
C THR A 163 4.25 -3.07 -12.19
N GLU A 164 4.52 -2.04 -11.39
CA GLU A 164 3.63 -0.88 -11.24
C GLU A 164 3.40 -0.21 -12.61
N ARG A 165 4.44 -0.14 -13.45
CA ARG A 165 4.35 0.40 -14.81
C ARG A 165 3.36 -0.37 -15.68
N ALA A 166 3.44 -1.71 -15.67
CA ALA A 166 2.50 -2.57 -16.36
C ALA A 166 1.07 -2.44 -15.79
N SER A 167 0.93 -2.34 -14.46
CA SER A 167 -0.37 -2.12 -13.81
C SER A 167 -1.03 -0.81 -14.23
N CYS A 168 -0.28 0.30 -14.18
CA CYS A 168 -0.73 1.60 -14.67
C CYS A 168 -1.11 1.57 -16.15
N PHE A 169 -0.35 0.82 -16.97
CA PHE A 169 -0.65 0.66 -18.39
C PHE A 169 -1.98 -0.04 -18.63
N TRP A 170 -2.17 -1.22 -18.03
CA TRP A 170 -3.37 -2.01 -18.24
C TRP A 170 -4.61 -1.38 -17.57
N GLY A 171 -4.40 -0.68 -16.45
CA GLY A 171 -5.43 0.05 -15.71
C GLY A 171 -5.74 1.46 -16.21
N ARG A 172 -5.17 1.93 -17.34
CA ARG A 172 -5.51 3.27 -17.89
C ARG A 172 -7.02 3.44 -18.06
N GLY A 173 -7.54 4.59 -17.65
CA GLY A 173 -8.97 4.90 -17.72
C GLY A 173 -9.82 4.34 -16.58
N THR A 174 -9.20 3.68 -15.59
CA THR A 174 -9.86 3.26 -14.35
C THR A 174 -9.59 4.22 -13.19
N GLN A 175 -10.32 4.05 -12.09
CA GLN A 175 -10.09 4.75 -10.83
C GLN A 175 -9.27 3.92 -9.83
N TRP A 176 -8.65 2.82 -10.27
CA TRP A 176 -7.91 1.94 -9.38
C TRP A 176 -6.69 2.62 -8.77
N CYS A 177 -6.53 2.45 -7.45
CA CYS A 177 -5.31 2.86 -6.75
C CYS A 177 -4.05 2.14 -7.26
N THR A 178 -4.18 0.95 -7.85
CA THR A 178 -3.10 0.16 -8.46
C THR A 178 -2.69 0.67 -9.85
N ALA A 179 -3.49 1.56 -10.44
CA ALA A 179 -3.24 2.17 -11.76
C ALA A 179 -2.97 3.68 -11.67
N ALA A 180 -2.88 4.23 -10.45
CA ALA A 180 -2.66 5.65 -10.23
C ALA A 180 -1.27 6.11 -10.69
N THR A 181 -1.21 7.20 -11.45
CA THR A 181 0.04 7.82 -11.93
C THR A 181 0.34 9.18 -11.29
N GLU A 182 -0.67 9.79 -10.66
CA GLU A 182 -0.61 11.14 -10.10
C GLU A 182 -0.74 11.17 -8.55
N SER A 183 -0.90 10.01 -7.93
CA SER A 183 -1.02 9.82 -6.48
C SER A 183 -0.25 8.59 -6.01
N ASN A 184 -0.30 8.29 -4.70
CA ASN A 184 0.34 7.09 -4.16
C ASN A 184 -0.28 5.83 -4.77
N ASN A 185 0.51 5.13 -5.57
CA ASN A 185 0.10 3.87 -6.19
C ASN A 185 0.16 2.71 -5.18
N ALA A 186 -0.90 1.90 -5.15
CA ALA A 186 -1.04 0.78 -4.21
C ALA A 186 -0.58 -0.58 -4.77
N PHE A 187 -0.05 -0.66 -5.99
CA PHE A 187 0.28 -1.91 -6.68
C PHE A 187 1.04 -2.93 -5.81
N LYS A 188 2.07 -2.47 -5.07
CA LYS A 188 2.86 -3.33 -4.19
C LYS A 188 2.06 -3.93 -3.03
N GLN A 189 1.00 -3.26 -2.57
CA GLN A 189 0.15 -3.75 -1.48
C GLN A 189 -0.73 -4.92 -1.94
N TYR A 190 -1.10 -4.93 -3.23
CA TYR A 190 -1.93 -5.96 -3.85
C TYR A 190 -1.10 -7.13 -4.40
N THR A 191 0.21 -6.95 -4.55
CA THR A 191 1.12 -7.95 -5.15
C THR A 191 2.19 -8.47 -4.20
N ASP A 192 1.99 -8.35 -2.89
CA ASP A 192 2.95 -8.74 -1.84
C ASP A 192 4.39 -8.22 -2.08
N GLY A 193 4.53 -7.14 -2.87
CA GLY A 193 5.80 -6.54 -3.26
C GLY A 193 6.61 -7.26 -4.35
N ASN A 194 6.21 -8.46 -4.81
CA ASN A 194 6.94 -9.22 -5.84
C ASN A 194 6.32 -9.12 -7.25
N GLY A 195 5.15 -8.49 -7.38
CA GLY A 195 4.46 -8.33 -8.67
C GLY A 195 3.50 -9.46 -9.02
N ASP A 196 3.26 -10.42 -8.11
CA ASP A 196 2.32 -11.54 -8.32
C ASP A 196 1.01 -11.33 -7.57
N GLY A 197 -0.09 -11.89 -8.07
CA GLY A 197 -1.38 -11.87 -7.39
C GLY A 197 -2.29 -10.68 -7.71
N LEU A 198 -2.03 -9.93 -8.78
CA LEU A 198 -2.98 -8.99 -9.36
C LEU A 198 -3.33 -9.43 -10.78
N PHE A 199 -4.61 -9.42 -11.11
CA PHE A 199 -5.13 -9.76 -12.43
C PHE A 199 -6.05 -8.66 -12.94
N ILE A 200 -5.87 -8.29 -14.20
CA ILE A 200 -6.73 -7.35 -14.91
C ILE A 200 -7.43 -8.11 -16.01
N ILE A 201 -8.76 -8.05 -15.98
CA ILE A 201 -9.65 -8.66 -16.95
C ILE A 201 -10.27 -7.54 -17.79
N ILE A 202 -10.18 -7.64 -19.11
CA ILE A 202 -10.74 -6.69 -20.06
C ILE A 202 -11.74 -7.44 -20.93
N ASP A 203 -13.02 -7.14 -20.71
CA ASP A 203 -14.14 -7.69 -21.45
C ASP A 203 -14.32 -6.92 -22.76
N ARG A 204 -13.74 -7.46 -23.84
CA ARG A 204 -13.71 -6.81 -25.16
C ARG A 204 -15.07 -6.84 -25.86
N LEU A 205 -15.93 -7.80 -25.53
CA LEU A 205 -17.29 -7.87 -26.06
C LEU A 205 -18.18 -6.75 -25.51
N ASN A 206 -17.96 -6.31 -24.28
CA ASN A 206 -18.82 -5.32 -23.61
C ASN A 206 -18.18 -3.93 -23.53
N GLY A 207 -17.53 -3.49 -24.61
CA GLY A 207 -16.98 -2.14 -24.71
C GLY A 207 -15.67 -1.95 -23.95
N ASN A 208 -14.85 -3.01 -23.83
CA ASN A 208 -13.58 -3.01 -23.12
C ASN A 208 -13.71 -2.67 -21.63
N LYS A 209 -14.82 -3.08 -21.00
CA LYS A 209 -15.02 -2.92 -19.55
C LYS A 209 -13.89 -3.60 -18.80
N LYS A 210 -13.36 -2.90 -17.80
CA LYS A 210 -12.21 -3.38 -17.03
C LYS A 210 -12.60 -3.82 -15.63
N TYR A 211 -11.86 -4.81 -15.20
CA TYR A 211 -12.12 -5.61 -14.02
C TYR A 211 -10.77 -5.93 -13.38
N GLN A 212 -10.67 -5.80 -12.07
CA GLN A 212 -9.44 -6.12 -11.34
C GLN A 212 -9.74 -7.08 -10.21
N ILE A 213 -9.02 -8.19 -10.16
CA ILE A 213 -9.11 -9.15 -9.07
C ILE A 213 -7.73 -9.40 -8.47
N ASP A 214 -7.63 -9.35 -7.14
CA ASP A 214 -6.41 -9.72 -6.43
C ASP A 214 -6.45 -11.19 -5.97
N LYS A 215 -5.30 -11.73 -5.56
CA LYS A 215 -5.18 -13.11 -5.08
C LYS A 215 -6.02 -13.45 -3.84
N LYS A 216 -6.44 -12.44 -3.08
CA LYS A 216 -7.32 -12.59 -1.92
C LYS A 216 -8.80 -12.58 -2.34
N GLY A 217 -9.07 -12.44 -3.64
CA GLY A 217 -10.42 -12.41 -4.21
C GLY A 217 -11.11 -11.05 -4.05
N GLN A 218 -10.39 -9.96 -3.79
CA GLN A 218 -10.97 -8.62 -3.90
C GLN A 218 -11.18 -8.33 -5.38
N PHE A 219 -12.43 -8.15 -5.77
CA PHE A 219 -12.82 -7.98 -7.17
C PHE A 219 -13.53 -6.63 -7.33
N CYS A 220 -13.01 -5.73 -8.17
CA CYS A 220 -13.62 -4.42 -8.46
C CYS A 220 -13.77 -4.12 -9.96
N ASP A 221 -14.68 -3.19 -10.26
CA ASP A 221 -14.91 -2.65 -11.59
C ASP A 221 -13.96 -1.48 -11.88
N GLU A 222 -14.00 -0.92 -13.09
CA GLU A 222 -13.17 0.22 -13.52
C GLU A 222 -13.29 1.49 -12.68
N PHE A 223 -14.28 1.60 -11.79
CA PHE A 223 -14.49 2.72 -10.87
C PHE A 223 -14.07 2.38 -9.44
N ASP A 224 -13.34 1.28 -9.23
CA ASP A 224 -12.91 0.77 -7.93
C ASP A 224 -14.08 0.34 -7.02
N ASN A 225 -15.27 0.12 -7.58
CA ASN A 225 -16.40 -0.40 -6.81
C ASN A 225 -16.26 -1.93 -6.68
N PRO A 226 -16.43 -2.51 -5.47
CA PRO A 226 -16.44 -3.95 -5.30
C PRO A 226 -17.56 -4.61 -6.13
N LEU A 227 -17.23 -5.67 -6.86
CA LEU A 227 -18.21 -6.50 -7.56
C LEU A 227 -19.00 -7.34 -6.56
N ASP A 228 -20.28 -7.50 -6.86
CA ASP A 228 -21.13 -8.47 -6.21
C ASP A 228 -21.00 -9.86 -6.84
N THR A 229 -21.61 -10.87 -6.21
CA THR A 229 -21.64 -12.24 -6.75
C THR A 229 -22.71 -12.43 -7.84
N SER A 230 -22.94 -11.41 -8.67
CA SER A 230 -23.96 -11.41 -9.72
C SER A 230 -23.66 -12.45 -10.82
N PRO A 231 -24.69 -12.81 -11.62
CA PRO A 231 -24.49 -13.65 -12.80
C PRO A 231 -23.44 -13.09 -13.77
N LYS A 232 -23.30 -11.77 -13.85
CA LYS A 232 -22.29 -11.13 -14.68
C LYS A 232 -20.88 -11.43 -14.20
N ALA A 233 -20.62 -11.28 -12.90
CA ALA A 233 -19.33 -11.63 -12.31
C ALA A 233 -19.00 -13.11 -12.54
N TYR A 234 -20.00 -13.99 -12.46
CA TYR A 234 -19.83 -15.42 -12.75
C TYR A 234 -19.38 -15.68 -14.18
N GLU A 235 -20.04 -15.09 -15.19
CA GLU A 235 -19.65 -15.31 -16.59
C GLU A 235 -18.23 -14.77 -16.90
N ILE A 236 -17.83 -13.65 -16.30
CA ILE A 236 -16.47 -13.12 -16.41
C ILE A 236 -15.46 -14.13 -15.83
N CYS A 237 -15.67 -14.58 -14.60
CA CYS A 237 -14.78 -15.54 -13.95
C CYS A 237 -14.76 -16.89 -14.67
N LYS A 238 -15.90 -17.36 -15.18
CA LYS A 238 -15.99 -18.59 -15.96
C LYS A 238 -15.21 -18.51 -17.28
N ALA A 239 -15.23 -17.36 -17.95
CA ALA A 239 -14.45 -17.16 -19.16
C ALA A 239 -12.94 -17.03 -18.86
N ALA A 240 -12.58 -16.61 -17.65
CA ALA A 240 -11.20 -16.45 -17.21
C ALA A 240 -10.61 -17.67 -16.49
N SER A 241 -11.43 -18.62 -16.03
CA SER A 241 -10.98 -19.76 -15.22
C SER A 241 -10.30 -20.85 -16.05
N GLY A 242 -9.42 -21.63 -15.42
CA GLY A 242 -8.74 -22.80 -16.03
C GLY A 242 -7.52 -22.45 -16.87
N VAL A 243 -7.06 -21.19 -16.84
CA VAL A 243 -5.90 -20.72 -17.62
C VAL A 243 -4.66 -20.47 -16.74
N ASN A 244 -4.85 -20.22 -15.45
CA ASN A 244 -3.79 -19.91 -14.51
C ASN A 244 -4.22 -20.25 -13.08
N HIS A 245 -3.37 -20.99 -12.38
CA HIS A 245 -3.60 -21.44 -11.01
C HIS A 245 -3.93 -20.31 -10.02
N GLU A 246 -3.11 -19.25 -10.01
CA GLU A 246 -3.29 -18.14 -9.06
C GLU A 246 -4.58 -17.34 -9.35
N LEU A 247 -4.94 -17.19 -10.62
CA LEU A 247 -6.21 -16.58 -11.00
C LEU A 247 -7.39 -17.46 -10.56
N ASP A 248 -7.30 -18.78 -10.72
CA ASP A 248 -8.32 -19.71 -10.25
C ASP A 248 -8.46 -19.68 -8.72
N VAL A 249 -7.34 -19.53 -7.99
CA VAL A 249 -7.34 -19.28 -6.54
C VAL A 249 -8.04 -17.96 -6.22
N ALA A 250 -7.73 -16.87 -6.93
CA ALA A 250 -8.37 -15.58 -6.76
C ALA A 250 -9.89 -15.66 -6.98
N ILE A 251 -10.34 -16.36 -8.03
CA ILE A 251 -11.75 -16.61 -8.35
C ILE A 251 -12.43 -17.42 -7.24
N ALA A 252 -11.77 -18.49 -6.75
CA ALA A 252 -12.25 -19.29 -5.64
C ALA A 252 -12.37 -18.46 -4.34
N CYS A 253 -11.41 -17.57 -4.08
CA CYS A 253 -11.45 -16.64 -2.95
C CYS A 253 -12.57 -15.60 -3.10
N PHE A 254 -12.82 -15.08 -4.29
CA PHE A 254 -13.92 -14.13 -4.52
C PHE A 254 -15.26 -14.79 -4.19
N ASN A 255 -15.54 -15.96 -4.78
CA ASN A 255 -16.77 -16.70 -4.50
C ASN A 255 -16.54 -18.22 -4.44
N PRO A 256 -16.37 -18.79 -3.23
CA PRO A 256 -16.07 -20.20 -3.09
C PRO A 256 -17.16 -21.16 -3.60
N LYS A 257 -18.41 -20.68 -3.76
CA LYS A 257 -19.51 -21.47 -4.35
C LYS A 257 -19.23 -21.87 -5.79
N TRP A 258 -18.30 -21.20 -6.46
CA TRP A 258 -17.96 -21.46 -7.85
C TRP A 258 -16.90 -22.55 -8.02
N ILE A 259 -16.21 -22.97 -6.96
CA ILE A 259 -15.22 -24.07 -6.99
C ILE A 259 -15.77 -25.29 -7.73
N ARG A 260 -16.94 -25.77 -7.30
CA ARG A 260 -17.60 -26.92 -7.93
C ARG A 260 -18.18 -26.62 -9.31
N LYS A 261 -18.69 -25.41 -9.52
CA LYS A 261 -19.36 -25.04 -10.79
C LYS A 261 -18.38 -24.88 -11.94
N LEU A 262 -17.20 -24.36 -11.64
CA LEU A 262 -16.11 -24.14 -12.61
C LEU A 262 -15.21 -25.37 -12.74
N GLY A 263 -15.33 -26.35 -11.82
CA GLY A 263 -14.51 -27.57 -11.87
C GLY A 263 -13.04 -27.30 -11.57
N LEU A 264 -12.76 -26.36 -10.65
CA LEU A 264 -11.39 -26.00 -10.27
C LEU A 264 -10.65 -27.22 -9.68
N GLU A 265 -9.34 -27.26 -9.83
CA GLU A 265 -8.50 -28.40 -9.43
C GLU A 265 -8.22 -28.44 -7.90
N LYS A 266 -7.80 -29.61 -7.40
CA LYS A 266 -7.65 -29.87 -5.95
C LYS A 266 -6.57 -29.00 -5.29
N ASP A 267 -5.52 -28.66 -6.01
CA ASP A 267 -4.47 -27.74 -5.58
C ASP A 267 -5.01 -26.31 -5.42
N VAL A 268 -5.83 -25.82 -6.36
CA VAL A 268 -6.53 -24.53 -6.25
C VAL A 268 -7.39 -24.49 -4.99
N TRP A 269 -8.07 -25.60 -4.66
CA TRP A 269 -8.90 -25.65 -3.45
C TRP A 269 -8.09 -25.42 -2.17
N LEU A 270 -6.92 -26.06 -2.09
CA LEU A 270 -6.06 -25.99 -0.92
C LEU A 270 -5.47 -24.59 -0.74
N ASP A 271 -5.05 -23.96 -1.84
CA ASP A 271 -4.53 -22.59 -1.81
C ASP A 271 -5.64 -21.55 -1.56
N ALA A 272 -6.85 -21.77 -2.05
CA ALA A 272 -7.99 -20.92 -1.72
C ALA A 272 -8.33 -20.95 -0.22
N VAL A 273 -8.17 -22.10 0.44
CA VAL A 273 -8.38 -22.23 1.90
C VAL A 273 -7.39 -21.40 2.71
N GLU A 274 -6.17 -21.22 2.21
CA GLU A 274 -5.14 -20.39 2.86
C GLU A 274 -5.66 -18.96 3.08
N TYR A 275 -6.23 -18.36 2.04
CA TYR A 275 -6.75 -16.98 2.08
C TYR A 275 -8.18 -16.91 2.60
N LYS A 276 -9.01 -17.91 2.31
CA LYS A 276 -10.44 -17.95 2.64
C LYS A 276 -10.83 -19.32 3.19
N PRO A 277 -10.72 -19.56 4.51
CA PRO A 277 -10.99 -20.86 5.11
C PRO A 277 -12.43 -21.36 4.90
N GLU A 278 -13.38 -20.44 4.69
CA GLU A 278 -14.77 -20.77 4.33
C GLU A 278 -14.88 -21.57 3.02
N ALA A 279 -13.88 -21.49 2.13
CA ALA A 279 -13.86 -22.25 0.89
C ALA A 279 -14.02 -23.75 1.11
N LEU A 280 -13.53 -24.27 2.24
CA LEU A 280 -13.63 -25.67 2.62
C LEU A 280 -15.09 -26.20 2.59
N LYS A 281 -16.07 -25.35 2.94
CA LYS A 281 -17.50 -25.69 2.93
C LYS A 281 -18.04 -26.04 1.54
N TYR A 282 -17.40 -25.54 0.48
CA TYR A 282 -17.88 -25.66 -0.89
C TYR A 282 -17.09 -26.67 -1.72
N ILE A 283 -16.06 -27.28 -1.12
CA ILE A 283 -15.28 -28.32 -1.76
C ILE A 283 -16.09 -29.63 -1.77
N PRO A 284 -16.20 -30.34 -2.90
CA PRO A 284 -17.13 -31.47 -3.02
C PRO A 284 -16.77 -32.69 -2.15
N SER A 285 -15.50 -33.08 -2.11
CA SER A 285 -15.03 -34.29 -1.44
C SER A 285 -13.59 -34.10 -1.00
N VAL A 286 -13.35 -34.22 0.29
CA VAL A 286 -12.02 -34.08 0.91
C VAL A 286 -11.73 -35.31 1.77
N ASP A 287 -10.49 -35.76 1.73
CA ASP A 287 -9.98 -36.84 2.57
C ASP A 287 -9.30 -36.27 3.82
N HIS A 288 -8.93 -37.13 4.77
CA HIS A 288 -8.25 -36.73 6.00
C HIS A 288 -6.95 -35.95 5.75
N ASN A 289 -6.16 -36.36 4.75
CA ASN A 289 -4.90 -35.70 4.43
C ASN A 289 -5.12 -34.28 3.89
N PHE A 290 -6.14 -34.09 3.05
CA PHE A 290 -6.53 -32.76 2.58
C PHE A 290 -6.97 -31.87 3.73
N LEU A 291 -7.79 -32.37 4.66
CA LEU A 291 -8.21 -31.63 5.84
C LEU A 291 -7.01 -31.23 6.72
N LEU A 292 -6.03 -32.12 6.86
CA LEU A 292 -4.79 -31.84 7.58
C LEU A 292 -4.00 -30.71 6.90
N SER A 293 -3.75 -30.81 5.59
CA SER A 293 -3.06 -29.75 4.85
C SER A 293 -3.82 -28.42 4.86
N ALA A 294 -5.15 -28.46 4.84
CA ALA A 294 -6.00 -27.28 4.92
C ALA A 294 -5.80 -26.52 6.23
N VAL A 295 -5.81 -27.22 7.37
CA VAL A 295 -5.59 -26.58 8.69
C VAL A 295 -4.13 -26.20 8.94
N GLU A 296 -3.19 -26.89 8.32
CA GLU A 296 -1.76 -26.52 8.34
C GLU A 296 -1.47 -25.24 7.54
N LYS A 297 -2.24 -24.97 6.48
CA LYS A 297 -2.21 -23.67 5.78
C LYS A 297 -2.94 -22.59 6.56
N ASN A 298 -4.13 -22.88 7.08
CA ASN A 298 -4.93 -21.93 7.85
C ASN A 298 -5.74 -22.62 8.95
N GLY A 299 -5.33 -22.47 10.21
CA GLY A 299 -5.98 -23.10 11.35
C GLY A 299 -7.45 -22.70 11.57
N GLU A 300 -7.88 -21.55 11.02
CA GLU A 300 -9.30 -21.15 11.04
C GLU A 300 -10.19 -22.04 10.16
N ALA A 301 -9.60 -22.82 9.24
CA ALA A 301 -10.32 -23.81 8.43
C ALA A 301 -10.98 -24.88 9.30
N LEU A 302 -10.48 -25.12 10.53
CA LEU A 302 -11.06 -26.06 11.49
C LEU A 302 -12.56 -25.81 11.74
N LYS A 303 -12.99 -24.56 11.69
CA LYS A 303 -14.41 -24.16 11.83
C LYS A 303 -15.34 -24.87 10.83
N TYR A 304 -14.83 -25.24 9.67
CA TYR A 304 -15.60 -25.80 8.56
C TYR A 304 -15.41 -27.31 8.43
N ILE A 305 -14.82 -27.97 9.45
CA ILE A 305 -14.60 -29.40 9.51
C ILE A 305 -15.57 -30.01 10.51
N ASP A 306 -16.47 -30.87 10.04
CA ASP A 306 -17.44 -31.56 10.90
C ASP A 306 -16.77 -32.65 11.75
N ASN A 307 -16.00 -33.54 11.13
CA ASN A 307 -15.34 -34.66 11.83
C ASN A 307 -13.93 -34.28 12.29
N GLN A 308 -13.86 -33.55 13.40
CA GLN A 308 -12.61 -33.09 13.98
C GLN A 308 -11.85 -34.22 14.68
N THR A 309 -10.82 -34.75 14.04
CA THR A 309 -9.89 -35.69 14.70
C THR A 309 -8.92 -34.92 15.59
N LYS A 310 -8.39 -35.58 16.64
CA LYS A 310 -7.37 -34.98 17.51
C LYS A 310 -6.17 -34.44 16.72
N GLU A 311 -5.75 -35.17 15.69
CA GLU A 311 -4.65 -34.77 14.81
C GLU A 311 -4.93 -33.47 14.07
N ILE A 312 -6.10 -33.35 13.43
CA ILE A 312 -6.54 -32.13 12.74
C ILE A 312 -6.64 -30.95 13.71
N CYS A 313 -7.22 -31.15 14.90
CA CYS A 313 -7.30 -30.11 15.92
C CYS A 313 -5.92 -29.60 16.35
N LEU A 314 -4.97 -30.52 16.60
CA LEU A 314 -3.62 -30.16 17.00
C LEU A 314 -2.86 -29.45 15.88
N ALA A 315 -3.00 -29.88 14.63
CA ALA A 315 -2.40 -29.21 13.48
C ALA A 315 -2.94 -27.77 13.32
N ALA A 316 -4.26 -27.59 13.42
CA ALA A 316 -4.90 -26.28 13.37
C ALA A 316 -4.40 -25.34 14.49
N ILE A 317 -4.28 -25.86 15.72
CA ILE A 317 -3.84 -25.09 16.89
C ILE A 317 -2.36 -24.72 16.82
N LYS A 318 -1.52 -25.63 16.32
CA LYS A 318 -0.10 -25.34 16.10
C LYS A 318 0.10 -24.24 15.07
N GLN A 319 -0.74 -24.22 14.04
CA GLN A 319 -0.76 -23.16 13.03
C GLN A 319 -1.27 -21.83 13.61
N ASN A 320 -2.39 -21.87 14.35
CA ASN A 320 -3.00 -20.70 14.98
C ASN A 320 -3.72 -21.11 16.27
N GLY A 321 -3.16 -20.74 17.43
CA GLY A 321 -3.72 -21.10 18.74
C GLY A 321 -5.13 -20.58 19.01
N TRP A 322 -5.62 -19.59 18.26
CA TRP A 322 -7.01 -19.15 18.35
C TRP A 322 -8.02 -20.16 17.78
N ALA A 323 -7.58 -21.12 16.97
CA ALA A 323 -8.42 -22.17 16.40
C ALA A 323 -9.13 -23.02 17.46
N ILE A 324 -8.62 -23.03 18.71
CA ILE A 324 -9.26 -23.69 19.86
C ILE A 324 -10.73 -23.31 20.05
N ARG A 325 -11.14 -22.10 19.64
CA ARG A 325 -12.54 -21.64 19.73
C ARG A 325 -13.52 -22.45 18.88
N HIS A 326 -12.99 -23.20 17.91
CA HIS A 326 -13.77 -24.06 17.00
C HIS A 326 -13.69 -25.54 17.39
N VAL A 327 -12.86 -25.91 18.36
CA VAL A 327 -12.74 -27.30 18.80
C VAL A 327 -13.94 -27.67 19.67
N GLU A 328 -14.66 -28.71 19.28
CA GLU A 328 -15.70 -29.28 20.12
C GLU A 328 -15.07 -30.15 21.23
N ASN A 329 -15.36 -29.83 22.50
CA ASN A 329 -14.88 -30.56 23.68
C ASN A 329 -13.34 -30.81 23.67
N PRO A 330 -12.52 -29.74 23.75
CA PRO A 330 -11.08 -29.88 23.67
C PRO A 330 -10.52 -30.69 24.85
N SER A 331 -9.67 -31.67 24.54
CA SER A 331 -8.93 -32.42 25.56
C SER A 331 -7.89 -31.54 26.29
N HIS A 332 -7.44 -31.96 27.47
CA HIS A 332 -6.40 -31.26 28.23
C HIS A 332 -5.15 -30.96 27.40
N GLU A 333 -4.70 -31.90 26.58
CA GLU A 333 -3.54 -31.74 25.69
C GLU A 333 -3.76 -30.65 24.64
N ILE A 334 -4.94 -30.64 24.01
CA ILE A 334 -5.34 -29.63 23.02
C ILE A 334 -5.38 -28.24 23.67
N CYS A 335 -5.99 -28.14 24.86
CA CYS A 335 -6.04 -26.90 25.64
C CYS A 335 -4.63 -26.38 25.97
N LEU A 336 -3.74 -27.28 26.42
CA LEU A 336 -2.38 -26.93 26.79
C LEU A 336 -1.56 -26.46 25.57
N GLU A 337 -1.72 -27.11 24.42
CA GLU A 337 -1.06 -26.71 23.18
C GLU A 337 -1.54 -25.32 22.73
N ALA A 338 -2.85 -25.05 22.81
CA ALA A 338 -3.42 -23.75 22.43
C ALA A 338 -2.85 -22.59 23.25
N VAL A 339 -2.77 -22.73 24.58
CA VAL A 339 -2.24 -21.67 25.45
C VAL A 339 -0.71 -21.54 25.38
N LYS A 340 0.01 -22.60 25.00
CA LYS A 340 1.44 -22.53 24.70
C LYS A 340 1.71 -21.79 23.40
N ASN A 341 0.86 -21.96 22.39
CA ASN A 341 0.93 -21.22 21.13
C ASN A 341 0.56 -19.74 21.33
N ILE A 342 -0.58 -19.47 22.00
CA ILE A 342 -1.01 -18.11 22.34
C ILE A 342 -1.68 -18.07 23.72
N GLY A 343 -1.01 -17.48 24.72
CA GLY A 343 -1.51 -17.46 26.10
C GLY A 343 -2.93 -16.93 26.25
N ARG A 344 -3.34 -15.96 25.42
CA ARG A 344 -4.72 -15.41 25.43
C ARG A 344 -5.80 -16.35 24.93
N ALA A 345 -5.47 -17.48 24.29
CA ALA A 345 -6.43 -18.54 23.95
C ALA A 345 -7.23 -19.04 25.16
N LEU A 346 -6.70 -18.84 26.37
CA LEU A 346 -7.34 -19.15 27.65
C LEU A 346 -8.79 -18.62 27.76
N VAL A 347 -9.11 -17.51 27.08
CA VAL A 347 -10.48 -16.95 27.06
C VAL A 347 -11.55 -17.90 26.50
N TYR A 348 -11.16 -18.85 25.63
CA TYR A 348 -12.06 -19.79 24.99
C TYR A 348 -12.18 -21.12 25.73
N LEU A 349 -11.40 -21.32 26.79
CA LEU A 349 -11.42 -22.55 27.57
C LEU A 349 -12.49 -22.48 28.67
N LYS A 350 -13.28 -23.55 28.79
CA LYS A 350 -14.24 -23.72 29.88
C LYS A 350 -13.52 -24.14 31.17
N ASP A 351 -12.68 -25.17 31.08
CA ASP A 351 -11.94 -25.71 32.22
C ASP A 351 -10.50 -25.20 32.22
N LYS A 352 -10.21 -24.27 33.13
CA LYS A 352 -8.91 -23.60 33.24
C LYS A 352 -8.12 -24.14 34.43
N THR A 353 -7.54 -25.32 34.26
CA THR A 353 -6.71 -25.92 35.32
C THR A 353 -5.51 -25.03 35.68
N PRO A 354 -4.97 -25.12 36.90
CA PRO A 354 -3.77 -24.35 37.28
C PRO A 354 -2.60 -24.55 36.32
N GLU A 355 -2.42 -25.77 35.80
CA GLU A 355 -1.39 -26.08 34.79
C GLU A 355 -1.59 -25.28 33.49
N ILE A 356 -2.81 -25.27 32.95
CA ILE A 356 -3.17 -24.51 31.74
C ILE A 356 -2.98 -23.01 31.98
N CYS A 357 -3.46 -22.50 33.12
CA CYS A 357 -3.29 -21.09 33.49
C CYS A 357 -1.82 -20.70 33.59
N LEU A 358 -1.00 -21.54 34.23
CA LEU A 358 0.43 -21.30 34.39
C LEU A 358 1.16 -21.33 33.04
N ALA A 359 0.81 -22.26 32.15
CA ALA A 359 1.32 -22.29 30.79
C ALA A 359 0.94 -21.03 30.00
N ALA A 360 -0.32 -20.59 30.11
CA ALA A 360 -0.82 -19.39 29.45
C ALA A 360 -0.06 -18.12 29.87
N VAL A 361 0.12 -17.89 31.17
CA VAL A 361 0.81 -16.68 31.67
C VAL A 361 2.31 -16.71 31.43
N ARG A 362 2.91 -17.91 31.34
CA ARG A 362 4.33 -18.07 30.94
C ARG A 362 4.54 -17.80 29.44
N CYS A 363 3.55 -18.13 28.61
CA CYS A 363 3.54 -17.76 27.19
C CYS A 363 3.32 -16.24 27.02
N GLN A 364 2.32 -15.68 27.72
CA GLN A 364 1.98 -14.27 27.64
C GLN A 364 1.43 -13.77 28.99
N GLY A 365 2.19 -12.97 29.73
CA GLY A 365 1.85 -12.54 31.09
C GLY A 365 0.49 -11.83 31.20
N MET A 366 0.11 -11.07 30.17
CA MET A 366 -1.22 -10.46 30.03
C MET A 366 -2.40 -11.45 30.05
N ALA A 367 -2.15 -12.74 29.78
CA ALA A 367 -3.18 -13.78 29.87
C ALA A 367 -3.75 -13.92 31.29
N LEU A 368 -3.07 -13.41 32.32
CA LEU A 368 -3.56 -13.36 33.71
C LEU A 368 -4.97 -12.76 33.79
N LYS A 369 -5.30 -11.80 32.92
CA LYS A 369 -6.65 -11.23 32.80
C LYS A 369 -7.76 -12.28 32.69
N TYR A 370 -7.49 -13.39 32.02
CA TYR A 370 -8.47 -14.45 31.68
C TYR A 370 -8.41 -15.66 32.63
N VAL A 371 -7.52 -15.64 33.62
CA VAL A 371 -7.45 -16.65 34.68
C VAL A 371 -8.58 -16.41 35.67
N ASP A 372 -9.35 -17.45 35.99
CA ASP A 372 -10.46 -17.33 36.95
C ASP A 372 -9.91 -17.25 38.39
N GLU A 373 -9.12 -18.26 38.79
CA GLU A 373 -8.46 -18.33 40.10
C GLU A 373 -6.98 -17.94 40.02
N LYS A 374 -6.66 -16.74 40.49
CA LYS A 374 -5.31 -16.15 40.39
C LYS A 374 -4.47 -16.46 41.62
N THR A 375 -3.88 -17.65 41.67
CA THR A 375 -3.00 -18.03 42.78
C THR A 375 -1.73 -17.17 42.81
N PRO A 376 -1.04 -17.05 43.96
CA PRO A 376 0.23 -16.32 44.06
C PRO A 376 1.29 -16.81 43.07
N GLU A 377 1.34 -18.12 42.80
CA GLU A 377 2.26 -18.71 41.82
C GLU A 377 1.95 -18.23 40.39
N ILE A 378 0.68 -18.26 39.98
CA ILE A 378 0.25 -17.81 38.64
C ILE A 378 0.49 -16.30 38.50
N CYS A 379 0.15 -15.51 39.53
CA CYS A 379 0.41 -14.08 39.57
C CYS A 379 1.91 -13.78 39.43
N MET A 380 2.76 -14.49 40.17
CA MET A 380 4.22 -14.31 40.12
C MET A 380 4.77 -14.64 38.74
N ALA A 381 4.37 -15.78 38.16
CA ALA A 381 4.78 -16.17 36.82
C ALA A 381 4.34 -15.13 35.77
N ALA A 382 3.12 -14.58 35.89
CA ALA A 382 2.61 -13.56 34.99
C ALA A 382 3.42 -12.24 35.07
N VAL A 383 3.69 -11.73 36.28
CA VAL A 383 4.44 -10.46 36.44
C VAL A 383 5.91 -10.59 36.07
N GLN A 384 6.51 -11.77 36.26
CA GLN A 384 7.87 -12.06 35.81
C GLN A 384 7.96 -12.13 34.28
N ASN A 385 6.88 -12.55 33.60
CA ASN A 385 6.81 -12.53 32.15
C ASN A 385 6.51 -11.12 31.60
N ASP A 386 5.53 -10.41 32.17
CA ASP A 386 5.14 -9.05 31.81
C ASP A 386 4.80 -8.25 33.07
N GLY A 387 5.62 -7.26 33.43
CA GLY A 387 5.45 -6.45 34.64
C GLY A 387 4.13 -5.69 34.68
N PHE A 388 3.53 -5.39 33.52
CA PHE A 388 2.21 -4.76 33.47
C PHE A 388 1.07 -5.72 33.86
N ALA A 389 1.34 -7.03 33.98
CA ALA A 389 0.34 -8.00 34.44
C ALA A 389 -0.10 -7.73 35.89
N LEU A 390 0.69 -6.94 36.64
CA LEU A 390 0.37 -6.49 37.99
C LEU A 390 -1.02 -5.82 38.09
N GLN A 391 -1.51 -5.20 37.00
CA GLN A 391 -2.85 -4.60 36.97
C GLN A 391 -3.99 -5.61 37.18
N PHE A 392 -3.76 -6.90 36.86
CA PHE A 392 -4.74 -7.97 36.98
C PHE A 392 -4.56 -8.81 38.26
N VAL A 393 -3.55 -8.49 39.07
CA VAL A 393 -3.29 -9.15 40.35
C VAL A 393 -4.29 -8.60 41.39
N PRO A 394 -5.06 -9.46 42.08
CA PRO A 394 -6.04 -9.00 43.06
C PRO A 394 -5.38 -8.37 44.29
N GLU A 395 -4.35 -9.03 44.82
CA GLU A 395 -3.59 -8.62 46.00
C GLU A 395 -2.12 -8.36 45.65
N GLN A 396 -1.70 -7.09 45.73
CA GLN A 396 -0.35 -6.67 45.40
C GLN A 396 0.57 -6.81 46.63
N THR A 397 1.31 -7.91 46.71
CA THR A 397 2.36 -8.09 47.74
C THR A 397 3.62 -7.32 47.38
N SER A 398 4.49 -7.05 48.36
CA SER A 398 5.77 -6.37 48.13
C SER A 398 6.61 -7.12 47.09
N ASP A 399 6.65 -8.46 47.16
CA ASP A 399 7.42 -9.29 46.24
C ASP A 399 6.87 -9.24 44.81
N LEU A 400 5.55 -9.25 44.63
CA LEU A 400 4.91 -9.12 43.31
C LEU A 400 5.16 -7.75 42.69
N CYS A 401 5.02 -6.69 43.50
CA CYS A 401 5.34 -5.33 43.06
C CYS A 401 6.81 -5.18 42.68
N LEU A 402 7.72 -5.73 43.50
CA LEU A 402 9.15 -5.69 43.24
C LEU A 402 9.51 -6.47 41.97
N ALA A 403 8.94 -7.67 41.79
CA ALA A 403 9.11 -8.45 40.57
C ALA A 403 8.63 -7.68 39.33
N ALA A 404 7.45 -7.06 39.40
CA ALA A 404 6.86 -6.29 38.31
C ALA A 404 7.73 -5.09 37.90
N VAL A 405 8.17 -4.27 38.87
CA VAL A 405 9.04 -3.10 38.58
C VAL A 405 10.45 -3.50 38.15
N SER A 406 10.94 -4.65 38.62
CA SER A 406 12.24 -5.19 38.18
C SER A 406 12.17 -5.71 36.74
N GLN A 407 11.03 -6.27 36.34
CA GLN A 407 10.77 -6.68 34.95
C GLN A 407 10.59 -5.45 34.05
N ASN A 408 9.74 -4.49 34.45
CA ASN A 408 9.50 -3.23 33.73
C ASN A 408 9.29 -2.09 34.72
N GLY A 409 10.23 -1.14 34.80
CA GLY A 409 10.18 -0.07 35.79
C GLY A 409 8.96 0.85 35.63
N ASN A 410 8.36 0.95 34.45
CA ASN A 410 7.12 1.71 34.26
C ASN A 410 5.89 1.04 34.91
N ALA A 411 5.98 -0.23 35.30
CA ALA A 411 4.94 -0.91 36.08
C ALA A 411 4.72 -0.26 37.47
N ILE A 412 5.62 0.62 37.93
CA ILE A 412 5.43 1.43 39.15
C ILE A 412 4.14 2.27 39.08
N SER A 413 3.67 2.60 37.88
CA SER A 413 2.39 3.27 37.67
C SER A 413 1.17 2.45 38.12
N LEU A 414 1.29 1.13 38.15
CA LEU A 414 0.24 0.18 38.53
C LEU A 414 0.30 -0.23 40.01
N VAL A 415 1.39 0.12 40.70
CA VAL A 415 1.57 -0.15 42.13
C VAL A 415 0.67 0.79 42.93
N LYS A 416 -0.23 0.22 43.75
CA LYS A 416 -1.14 1.00 44.60
C LYS A 416 -0.36 1.85 45.61
N GLU A 417 0.51 1.20 46.37
CA GLU A 417 1.36 1.80 47.41
C GLU A 417 2.83 1.84 46.98
N GLN A 418 3.29 3.01 46.54
CA GLN A 418 4.66 3.20 46.06
C GLN A 418 5.61 3.45 47.22
N THR A 419 6.33 2.41 47.67
CA THR A 419 7.40 2.54 48.67
C THR A 419 8.67 3.12 48.05
N GLN A 420 9.54 3.71 48.88
CA GLN A 420 10.84 4.22 48.41
C GLN A 420 11.68 3.12 47.76
N GLU A 421 11.64 1.90 48.29
CA GLU A 421 12.34 0.74 47.72
C GLU A 421 11.85 0.42 46.30
N LEU A 422 10.53 0.33 46.09
CA LEU A 422 9.94 0.05 44.78
C LEU A 422 10.23 1.17 43.78
N CYS A 423 10.13 2.44 44.20
CA CYS A 423 10.47 3.58 43.36
C CYS A 423 11.94 3.57 42.95
N LEU A 424 12.86 3.27 43.87
CA LEU A 424 14.29 3.14 43.59
C LEU A 424 14.56 1.98 42.63
N ALA A 425 13.92 0.82 42.81
CA ALA A 425 14.02 -0.31 41.91
C ALA A 425 13.54 0.07 40.49
N ALA A 426 12.37 0.71 40.38
CA ALA A 426 11.79 1.15 39.12
C ALA A 426 12.70 2.10 38.33
N VAL A 427 13.23 3.16 38.97
CA VAL A 427 14.09 4.13 38.28
C VAL A 427 15.49 3.61 37.99
N LYS A 428 15.98 2.63 38.75
CA LYS A 428 17.22 1.91 38.45
C LYS A 428 17.04 0.96 37.26
N GLN A 429 15.85 0.39 37.08
CA GLN A 429 15.51 -0.40 35.91
C GLN A 429 15.36 0.48 34.67
N THR A 430 14.55 1.54 34.75
CA THR A 430 14.38 2.55 33.69
C THR A 430 14.18 3.93 34.28
N GLY A 431 15.13 4.84 34.04
CA GLY A 431 15.17 6.16 34.66
C GLY A 431 13.98 7.04 34.28
N ILE A 432 13.34 6.76 33.14
CA ILE A 432 12.09 7.43 32.75
C ILE A 432 10.88 7.02 33.59
N ALA A 433 10.93 5.91 34.34
CA ALA A 433 9.88 5.53 35.28
C ALA A 433 9.64 6.59 36.35
N LEU A 434 10.61 7.50 36.56
CA LEU A 434 10.47 8.67 37.42
C LEU A 434 9.21 9.48 37.10
N PHE A 435 8.79 9.53 35.83
CA PHE A 435 7.54 10.16 35.41
C PHE A 435 6.33 9.68 36.24
N HIS A 436 6.26 8.37 36.51
CA HIS A 436 5.16 7.71 37.22
C HIS A 436 5.33 7.65 38.75
N VAL A 437 6.48 8.07 39.28
CA VAL A 437 6.74 8.11 40.73
C VAL A 437 5.96 9.26 41.37
N LYS A 438 5.10 8.96 42.35
CA LYS A 438 4.30 9.97 43.07
C LYS A 438 5.16 10.87 43.96
N ASN A 439 6.03 10.28 44.78
CA ASN A 439 6.94 11.00 45.67
C ASN A 439 8.40 10.91 45.19
N LYS A 440 8.90 12.00 44.60
CA LYS A 440 10.21 12.06 43.95
C LYS A 440 11.28 12.62 44.89
N THR A 441 11.83 11.78 45.77
CA THR A 441 12.90 12.21 46.69
C THR A 441 14.20 12.52 45.92
N PRO A 442 15.13 13.33 46.47
CA PRO A 442 16.42 13.60 45.85
C PRO A 442 17.20 12.33 45.50
N GLU A 443 17.12 11.29 46.34
CA GLU A 443 17.76 9.99 46.11
C GLU A 443 17.18 9.29 44.87
N ILE A 444 15.85 9.28 44.72
CA ILE A 444 15.16 8.67 43.56
C ILE A 444 15.48 9.45 42.28
N CYS A 445 15.41 10.79 42.33
CA CYS A 445 15.78 11.65 41.21
C CYS A 445 17.25 11.41 40.80
N SER A 446 18.17 11.35 41.77
CA SER A 446 19.59 11.09 41.51
C SER A 446 19.82 9.71 40.87
N ALA A 447 19.12 8.68 41.35
CA ALA A 447 19.18 7.34 40.76
C ALA A 447 18.62 7.34 39.33
N ALA A 448 17.49 7.99 39.08
CA ALA A 448 16.87 8.11 37.76
C ALA A 448 17.78 8.82 36.75
N ALA A 449 18.42 9.93 37.14
CA ALA A 449 19.34 10.67 36.27
C ALA A 449 20.63 9.92 35.97
N LYS A 450 21.13 9.10 36.91
CA LYS A 450 22.26 8.21 36.64
C LYS A 450 21.91 7.14 35.60
N GLN A 451 20.66 6.67 35.60
CA GLN A 451 20.20 5.64 34.68
C GLN A 451 19.87 6.21 33.30
N ASN A 452 19.16 7.35 33.23
CA ASN A 452 18.70 7.95 31.98
C ASN A 452 18.99 9.46 31.92
N PRO A 453 19.74 9.95 30.92
CA PRO A 453 20.02 11.38 30.72
C PRO A 453 18.77 12.24 30.47
N VAL A 454 17.63 11.64 30.14
CA VAL A 454 16.35 12.31 29.86
C VAL A 454 15.44 12.33 31.10
N ALA A 455 15.68 11.51 32.12
CA ALA A 455 14.99 11.58 33.42
C ALA A 455 14.95 12.98 34.09
N PRO A 456 15.99 13.84 33.98
CA PRO A 456 15.99 15.22 34.47
C PRO A 456 14.72 16.03 34.22
N LYS A 457 14.09 15.82 33.05
CA LYS A 457 12.90 16.57 32.64
C LYS A 457 11.67 16.33 33.53
N PHE A 458 11.70 15.26 34.35
CA PHE A 458 10.62 14.86 35.23
C PHE A 458 10.87 15.23 36.70
N PHE A 459 11.92 16.00 36.98
CA PHE A 459 12.25 16.41 38.33
C PHE A 459 11.24 17.45 38.83
N PRO A 460 10.87 17.43 40.12
CA PRO A 460 10.00 18.45 40.71
C PRO A 460 10.71 19.81 40.78
N ASP A 461 12.05 19.83 40.90
CA ASP A 461 12.88 21.03 40.89
C ASP A 461 14.09 20.84 39.94
N PRO A 462 14.31 21.74 38.95
CA PRO A 462 15.45 21.70 38.04
C PRO A 462 16.83 21.82 38.73
N THR A 463 16.90 22.32 39.95
CA THR A 463 18.15 22.55 40.68
C THR A 463 18.81 21.27 41.22
N ILE A 464 18.06 20.16 41.34
CA ILE A 464 18.59 18.83 41.75
C ILE A 464 19.68 18.33 40.76
N HIS A 465 19.76 18.89 39.54
CA HIS A 465 20.84 18.61 38.59
C HIS A 465 22.16 19.31 38.86
N ARG A 466 22.15 20.44 39.58
CA ARG A 466 23.34 21.30 39.69
C ARG A 466 24.40 20.78 40.65
N GLU A 467 24.09 19.79 41.48
CA GLU A 467 25.02 19.30 42.50
C GLU A 467 26.06 18.27 41.99
N ARG A 468 26.06 17.89 40.71
CA ARG A 468 27.04 16.88 40.19
C ARG A 468 27.79 17.19 38.92
N THR A 469 27.49 18.25 38.18
CA THR A 469 28.38 18.69 37.09
C THR A 469 29.64 19.42 37.59
N SER A 470 29.76 19.65 38.90
CA SER A 470 30.88 20.34 39.55
C SER A 470 31.99 19.44 40.11
N SER A 471 31.96 18.11 39.87
CA SER A 471 32.96 17.17 40.44
C SER A 471 33.84 16.42 39.44
N VAL A 472 33.79 16.78 38.14
CA VAL A 472 34.82 16.32 37.19
C VAL A 472 35.80 17.47 36.96
N SER A 473 36.81 17.53 37.82
CA SER A 473 38.04 18.27 37.56
C SER A 473 38.70 17.68 36.30
N PRO A 474 39.09 18.48 35.29
CA PRO A 474 40.00 18.01 34.27
C PRO A 474 41.41 17.97 34.88
N SER A 475 41.89 16.77 35.19
CA SER A 475 43.31 16.53 35.42
C SER A 475 44.04 16.74 34.08
N LEU A 476 45.07 17.58 34.15
CA LEU A 476 45.98 18.02 33.09
C LEU A 476 46.59 16.89 32.24
#